data_AF-A0A956C1M9-F1
#
_entry.id   AF-A0A956C1M9-F1
#
_cell.length_a   1.000
_cell.length_b   1.000
_cell.length_c   1.000
_cell.angle_alpha   90.00
_cell.angle_beta   90.00
_cell.angle_gamma   90.00
#
_symmetry.space_group_name_H-M   'P 1'
#
loop_
_entity.id
_entity.type
_entity.pdbx_description
1 polymer ?
#
loop_
_entity_poly.entity_id
_entity_poly.type
_entity_poly.pdbx_seq_one_letter_code
_entity_poly.pdbx_strand_id
1 'polypeptide(L)'
;MKICKRVADLPGNSVVGAQHWWLKTPTKEMGMGEADGRVPGHGESGPSKLGTRMVDHSAEPKTNCQPVAKPVDADCVDRELELGRDTGPWIPGVNDCHTVVERIVDKCHQEEAARAEQEATQRRLTEADGGAP
;
A
#
# COMPACT_ATOMS: atom_id res chain seq x y z
N MET A 1 -8.15 -6.75 3.14
CA MET A 1 -7.60 -5.43 2.74
C MET A 1 -8.23 -4.97 1.43
N LYS A 2 -8.31 -3.66 1.17
CA LYS A 2 -8.81 -3.07 -0.07
C LYS A 2 -7.82 -2.01 -0.60
N ILE A 3 -7.77 -1.84 -1.91
CA ILE A 3 -7.15 -0.69 -2.58
C ILE A 3 -8.25 0.33 -2.84
N CYS A 4 -8.07 1.54 -2.35
CA CYS A 4 -8.99 2.65 -2.54
C CYS A 4 -8.40 3.67 -3.51
N LYS A 5 -9.26 4.28 -4.32
CA LYS A 5 -8.88 5.26 -5.32
C LYS A 5 -9.87 6.41 -5.38
N ARG A 6 -9.38 7.60 -5.70
CA ARG A 6 -10.19 8.72 -6.17
C ARG A 6 -9.45 9.53 -7.22
N VAL A 7 -10.17 10.36 -7.96
CA VAL A 7 -9.53 11.38 -8.80
C VAL A 7 -8.90 12.42 -7.87
N ALA A 8 -7.63 12.75 -8.11
CA ALA A 8 -6.93 13.82 -7.42
C ALA A 8 -7.41 15.17 -7.97
N ASP A 9 -7.86 16.05 -7.08
CA ASP A 9 -8.16 17.44 -7.42
C ASP A 9 -6.86 18.24 -7.44
N LEU A 10 -6.30 18.43 -8.64
CA LEU A 10 -5.04 19.12 -8.85
C LEU A 10 -5.29 20.50 -9.47
N PRO A 11 -4.70 21.57 -8.91
CA PRO A 11 -4.93 22.92 -9.42
C PRO A 11 -4.48 23.04 -10.89
N GLY A 12 -5.32 23.71 -11.68
CA GLY A 12 -5.08 23.96 -13.10
C GLY A 12 -5.26 22.75 -14.02
N ASN A 13 -5.88 21.65 -13.57
CA ASN A 13 -6.03 20.41 -14.36
C ASN A 13 -4.69 19.87 -14.88
N SER A 14 -3.61 20.12 -14.14
CA SER A 14 -2.22 19.84 -14.56
C SER A 14 -1.98 18.37 -14.89
N VAL A 15 -2.78 17.45 -14.35
CA VAL A 15 -2.92 16.07 -14.83
C VAL A 15 -4.40 15.66 -14.76
N VAL A 16 -5.14 15.88 -15.85
CA VAL A 16 -6.56 15.48 -15.95
C VAL A 16 -6.70 13.98 -15.65
N GLY A 17 -7.49 13.64 -14.63
CA GLY A 17 -7.80 12.25 -14.29
C GLY A 17 -6.70 11.50 -13.51
N ALA A 18 -5.69 12.20 -12.98
CA ALA A 18 -4.74 11.59 -12.04
C ALA A 18 -5.51 10.91 -10.90
N GLN A 19 -5.21 9.64 -10.65
CA GLN A 19 -5.83 8.90 -9.55
C GLN A 19 -4.90 8.92 -8.35
N HIS A 20 -5.46 9.25 -7.19
CA HIS A 20 -4.82 9.08 -5.89
C HIS A 20 -5.18 7.71 -5.32
N TRP A 21 -4.19 6.97 -4.82
CA TRP A 21 -4.32 5.59 -4.37
C TRP A 21 -3.88 5.45 -2.92
N TRP A 22 -4.61 4.65 -2.14
CA TRP A 22 -4.26 4.28 -0.77
C TRP A 22 -4.78 2.89 -0.40
N LEU A 23 -4.32 2.36 0.72
CA LEU A 23 -4.72 1.06 1.25
C LEU A 23 -5.68 1.21 2.42
N LYS A 24 -6.65 0.30 2.50
CA LYS A 24 -7.60 0.18 3.61
C LYS A 24 -7.56 -1.23 4.18
N THR A 25 -7.13 -1.35 5.43
CA THR A 25 -7.21 -2.56 6.24
C THR A 25 -8.40 -2.45 7.22
N PRO A 26 -8.69 -3.47 8.02
CA PRO A 26 -9.69 -3.35 9.09
C PRO A 26 -9.37 -2.27 10.13
N THR A 27 -8.08 -1.96 10.33
CA THR A 27 -7.57 -1.12 11.42
C THR A 27 -6.95 0.20 10.94
N LYS A 28 -6.55 0.30 9.67
CA LYS A 28 -5.83 1.44 9.10
C LYS A 28 -6.38 1.82 7.73
N GLU A 29 -6.33 3.11 7.40
CA GLU A 29 -6.59 3.61 6.05
C GLU A 29 -5.47 4.59 5.71
N MET A 30 -4.51 4.17 4.90
CA MET A 30 -3.22 4.85 4.79
C MET A 30 -2.64 4.80 3.39
N GLY A 31 -1.91 5.85 3.03
CA GLY A 31 -1.28 6.01 1.72
C GLY A 31 -0.19 7.08 1.76
N MET A 32 0.43 7.30 0.61
CA MET A 32 1.44 8.34 0.45
C MET A 32 0.78 9.73 0.53
N GLY A 33 1.37 10.63 1.30
CA GLY A 33 0.99 12.03 1.37
C GLY A 33 2.19 12.95 1.58
N GLU A 34 1.91 14.22 1.83
CA GLU A 34 2.93 15.26 1.96
C GLU A 34 3.76 15.09 3.24
N ALA A 35 5.00 15.59 3.20
CA ALA A 35 5.91 15.61 4.35
C ALA A 35 5.43 16.45 5.55
N ASP A 36 4.27 17.12 5.46
CA ASP A 36 3.58 17.75 6.59
C ASP A 36 2.39 16.93 7.12
N GLY A 37 2.08 15.78 6.49
CA GLY A 37 1.06 14.83 6.94
C GLY A 37 -0.27 14.97 6.20
N ARG A 38 -0.38 15.90 5.24
CA ARG A 38 -1.60 16.08 4.46
C ARG A 38 -1.75 15.04 3.36
N VAL A 39 -3.00 14.73 3.05
CA VAL A 39 -3.37 13.93 1.87
C VAL A 39 -3.41 14.87 0.64
N PRO A 40 -2.69 14.57 -0.44
CA PRO A 40 -2.64 15.45 -1.61
C PRO A 40 -3.91 15.39 -2.46
N GLY A 41 -4.06 16.34 -3.38
CA GLY A 41 -5.12 16.33 -4.38
C GLY A 41 -6.48 16.82 -3.86
N HIS A 42 -6.47 17.83 -3.00
CA HIS A 42 -7.65 18.56 -2.51
C HIS A 42 -7.63 20.04 -2.96
N GLY A 43 -7.21 20.30 -4.20
CA GLY A 43 -7.13 21.66 -4.79
C GLY A 43 -5.87 22.44 -4.40
N GLU A 44 -5.02 21.86 -3.55
CA GLU A 44 -3.72 22.42 -3.14
C GLU A 44 -2.65 22.11 -4.19
N SER A 45 -1.60 22.94 -4.27
CA SER A 45 -0.43 22.64 -5.10
C SER A 45 0.09 21.25 -4.73
N GLY A 46 0.26 20.38 -5.72
CA GLY A 46 0.72 19.00 -5.52
C GLY A 46 2.00 18.91 -4.69
N PRO A 47 2.35 17.70 -4.21
CA PRO A 47 3.40 17.53 -3.21
C PRO A 47 4.65 18.29 -3.63
N SER A 48 5.10 19.19 -2.75
CA SER A 48 6.37 19.86 -2.96
C SER A 48 7.45 18.78 -3.13
N LYS A 49 8.49 19.03 -3.93
CA LYS A 49 9.62 18.08 -4.09
C LYS A 49 10.34 17.75 -2.75
N LEU A 50 9.90 18.36 -1.65
CA LEU A 50 10.35 18.19 -0.28
C LEU A 50 9.71 16.95 0.37
N GLY A 51 9.93 15.76 -0.22
CA GLY A 51 9.61 14.47 0.40
C GLY A 51 8.12 14.14 0.60
N THR A 52 7.85 12.84 0.74
CA THR A 52 6.52 12.30 1.05
C THR A 52 6.61 11.25 2.15
N ARG A 53 5.50 10.98 2.82
CA ARG A 53 5.41 10.00 3.91
C ARG A 53 4.08 9.27 3.92
N MET A 54 3.99 8.21 4.70
CA MET A 54 2.73 7.53 4.97
C MET A 54 1.85 8.39 5.88
N VAL A 55 0.63 8.68 5.43
CA VAL A 55 -0.35 9.52 6.15
C VAL A 55 -1.70 8.83 6.25
N ASP A 56 -2.50 9.26 7.23
CA ASP A 56 -3.86 8.78 7.42
C ASP A 56 -4.79 9.28 6.31
N HIS A 57 -5.55 8.36 5.72
CA HIS A 57 -6.55 8.58 4.68
C HIS A 57 -7.97 8.24 5.18
N SER A 58 -8.17 8.05 6.49
CA SER A 58 -9.47 7.69 7.07
C SER A 58 -10.58 8.72 6.78
N ALA A 59 -10.21 9.98 6.57
CA ALA A 59 -11.11 11.07 6.22
C ALA A 59 -11.46 11.13 4.72
N GLU A 60 -10.78 10.34 3.88
CA GLU A 60 -10.98 10.35 2.44
C GLU A 60 -12.32 9.70 2.05
N PRO A 61 -12.95 10.16 0.96
CA PRO A 61 -14.15 9.53 0.45
C PRO A 61 -13.83 8.09 0.02
N LYS A 62 -14.61 7.14 0.54
CA LYS A 62 -14.47 5.69 0.28
C LYS A 62 -15.06 5.29 -1.07
N THR A 63 -14.92 6.16 -2.07
CA THR A 63 -15.72 6.17 -3.30
C THR A 63 -15.35 5.10 -4.32
N ASN A 64 -14.18 4.45 -4.19
CA ASN A 64 -13.85 3.29 -5.03
C ASN A 64 -12.82 2.36 -4.36
N CYS A 65 -13.24 1.63 -3.33
CA CYS A 65 -12.41 0.64 -2.64
C CYS A 65 -12.69 -0.77 -3.16
N GLN A 66 -11.71 -1.40 -3.81
CA GLN A 66 -11.81 -2.76 -4.35
C GLN A 66 -10.99 -3.75 -3.50
N PRO A 67 -11.46 -4.99 -3.31
CA PRO A 67 -10.65 -6.04 -2.70
C PRO A 67 -9.33 -6.22 -3.45
N VAL A 68 -8.26 -6.50 -2.72
CA VAL A 68 -6.98 -6.90 -3.33
C VAL A 68 -7.16 -8.30 -3.90
N ALA A 69 -6.82 -8.51 -5.16
CA ALA A 69 -7.11 -9.75 -5.88
C ALA A 69 -6.22 -10.94 -5.48
N LYS A 70 -5.11 -10.69 -4.78
CA LYS A 70 -4.13 -11.70 -4.36
C LYS A 70 -4.03 -11.77 -2.84
N PRO A 71 -3.69 -12.95 -2.27
CA PRO A 71 -3.45 -13.08 -0.84
C PRO A 71 -2.22 -12.27 -0.45
N VAL A 72 -2.28 -11.60 0.70
CA VAL A 72 -1.18 -10.78 1.22
C VAL A 72 -1.03 -11.05 2.71
N ASP A 73 0.20 -10.96 3.19
CA ASP A 73 0.49 -11.06 4.61
C ASP A 73 0.00 -9.81 5.35
N ALA A 74 -0.89 -10.00 6.33
CA ALA A 74 -1.51 -8.88 7.06
C ALA A 74 -0.49 -8.12 7.92
N ASP A 75 0.45 -8.83 8.55
CA ASP A 75 1.46 -8.21 9.42
C ASP A 75 2.45 -7.38 8.59
N CYS A 76 2.81 -7.84 7.39
CA CYS A 76 3.61 -7.10 6.43
C CYS A 76 2.93 -5.80 6.03
N VAL A 77 1.63 -5.86 5.70
CA VAL A 77 0.87 -4.67 5.37
C VAL A 77 0.88 -3.70 6.54
N ASP A 78 0.66 -4.17 7.76
CA ASP A 78 0.63 -3.30 8.94
C ASP A 78 1.99 -2.65 9.25
N ARG A 79 3.11 -3.33 8.97
CA ARG A 79 4.47 -2.75 9.05
C ARG A 79 4.69 -1.69 7.96
N GLU A 80 4.24 -1.94 6.73
CA GLU A 80 4.37 -0.98 5.64
C GLU A 80 3.49 0.26 5.83
N LEU A 81 2.33 0.10 6.48
CA LEU A 81 1.40 1.17 6.83
C LEU A 81 1.73 1.78 8.20
N GLU A 82 2.99 2.08 8.45
CA GLU A 82 3.42 2.84 9.64
C GLU A 82 3.24 4.35 9.40
N LEU A 83 2.50 5.02 10.30
CA LEU A 83 2.23 6.45 10.20
C LEU A 83 3.53 7.27 10.32
N GLY A 84 3.72 8.21 9.41
CA GLY A 84 4.90 9.08 9.39
C GLY A 84 6.12 8.44 8.75
N ARG A 85 6.07 7.16 8.35
CA ARG A 85 7.18 6.50 7.64
C ARG A 85 7.48 7.24 6.34
N ASP A 86 8.75 7.61 6.16
CA ASP A 86 9.20 8.26 4.94
C ASP A 86 9.01 7.34 3.73
N THR A 87 8.48 7.92 2.66
CA THR A 87 8.31 7.22 1.37
C THR A 87 9.27 7.75 0.32
N GLY A 88 10.11 8.74 0.65
CA GLY A 88 11.10 9.33 -0.24
C GLY A 88 10.55 10.52 -1.06
N PRO A 89 11.31 11.03 -2.05
CA PRO A 89 10.83 12.11 -2.91
C PRO A 89 9.71 11.65 -3.85
N TRP A 90 8.71 12.49 -4.08
CA TRP A 90 7.68 12.18 -5.06
C TRP A 90 8.23 12.27 -6.48
N ILE A 91 8.13 11.17 -7.23
CA ILE A 91 8.59 11.04 -8.62
C ILE A 91 7.49 10.34 -9.41
N PRO A 92 6.79 11.00 -10.36
CA PRO A 92 5.74 10.38 -11.13
C PRO A 92 6.22 9.10 -11.83
N GLY A 93 5.47 8.00 -11.68
CA GLY A 93 5.77 6.69 -12.27
C GLY A 93 6.88 5.89 -11.60
N VAL A 94 7.57 6.45 -10.59
CA VAL A 94 8.70 5.79 -9.89
C VAL A 94 8.45 5.71 -8.39
N ASN A 95 8.00 6.80 -7.79
CA ASN A 95 7.68 6.91 -6.38
C ASN A 95 6.51 7.88 -6.17
N ASP A 96 5.31 7.37 -6.38
CA ASP A 96 4.05 8.08 -6.29
C ASP A 96 3.01 7.23 -5.52
N CYS A 97 1.80 7.78 -5.34
CA CYS A 97 0.74 7.10 -4.59
C CYS A 97 0.37 5.73 -5.17
N HIS A 98 0.41 5.59 -6.50
CA HIS A 98 0.12 4.35 -7.21
C HIS A 98 1.20 3.30 -6.95
N THR A 99 2.45 3.64 -7.27
CA THR A 99 3.60 2.74 -7.17
C THR A 99 3.91 2.34 -5.74
N VAL A 100 3.65 3.19 -4.74
CA VAL A 100 3.76 2.83 -3.31
C VAL A 100 2.74 1.76 -2.94
N VAL A 101 1.47 1.92 -3.34
CA VAL A 101 0.42 0.93 -3.07
C VAL A 101 0.76 -0.41 -3.73
N GLU A 102 1.15 -0.40 -5.00
CA GLU A 102 1.54 -1.62 -5.72
C GLU A 102 2.73 -2.30 -5.05
N ARG A 103 3.78 -1.54 -4.69
CA ARG A 103 4.98 -2.07 -4.04
C ARG A 103 4.66 -2.76 -2.72
N ILE A 104 3.81 -2.17 -1.88
CA ILE A 104 3.39 -2.78 -0.60
C ILE A 104 2.63 -4.07 -0.86
N VAL A 105 1.65 -4.03 -1.78
CA VAL A 105 0.83 -5.19 -2.14
C VAL A 105 1.67 -6.34 -2.73
N ASP A 106 2.64 -6.02 -3.58
CA ASP A 106 3.57 -6.99 -4.18
C ASP A 106 4.49 -7.60 -3.13
N LYS A 107 5.13 -6.77 -2.30
CA LYS A 107 6.00 -7.23 -1.23
C LYS A 107 5.27 -8.17 -0.27
N CYS A 108 4.10 -7.76 0.22
CA CYS A 108 3.36 -8.56 1.20
C CYS A 108 2.71 -9.80 0.58
N HIS A 109 2.47 -9.82 -0.73
CA HIS A 109 2.12 -11.06 -1.43
C HIS A 109 3.30 -12.04 -1.52
N GLN A 110 4.51 -11.55 -1.77
CA GLN A 110 5.71 -12.38 -1.82
C GLN A 110 6.04 -12.99 -0.45
N GLU A 111 5.89 -12.22 0.63
CA GLU A 111 6.06 -12.74 2.01
C GLU A 111 5.04 -13.83 2.34
N GLU A 112 3.77 -13.64 1.96
CA GLU A 112 2.71 -14.65 2.09
C GLU A 112 3.08 -15.95 1.34
N ALA A 113 3.48 -15.82 0.07
CA ALA A 113 3.85 -16.96 -0.75
C ALA A 113 5.05 -17.73 -0.18
N ALA A 114 6.07 -17.00 0.28
CA ALA A 114 7.25 -17.59 0.91
C ALA A 114 6.89 -18.35 2.20
N ARG A 115 6.01 -17.80 3.04
CA ARG A 115 5.54 -18.51 4.24
C ARG A 115 4.79 -19.79 3.88
N ALA A 116 3.88 -19.73 2.91
CA ALA A 116 3.12 -20.90 2.46
C ALA A 116 4.05 -22.02 1.94
N GLU A 117 5.11 -21.67 1.20
CA GLU A 117 6.11 -22.62 0.72
C GLU A 117 6.90 -23.26 1.87
N GLN A 118 7.29 -22.47 2.87
CA GLN A 118 7.99 -22.97 4.07
C GLN A 118 7.11 -23.94 4.85
N GLU A 119 5.84 -23.62 5.07
CA GLU A 119 4.88 -24.50 5.75
C GLU A 119 4.67 -25.82 4.98
N ALA A 120 4.50 -25.75 3.66
CA ALA A 120 4.34 -26.94 2.82
C ALA A 120 5.60 -27.81 2.84
N THR A 121 6.78 -27.20 2.88
CA THR A 121 8.05 -27.93 3.00
C THR A 121 8.18 -28.59 4.35
N GLN A 122 7.86 -27.87 5.44
CA GLN A 122 7.90 -28.44 6.79
C GLN A 122 6.95 -29.64 6.93
N ARG A 123 5.73 -29.54 6.40
CA ARG A 123 4.76 -30.65 6.42
C ARG A 123 5.31 -31.90 5.72
N ARG A 124 5.88 -31.73 4.52
CA ARG A 124 6.51 -32.83 3.77
C ARG A 124 7.65 -33.49 4.55
N LEU A 125 8.48 -32.70 5.23
CA LEU A 125 9.56 -33.23 6.07
C LEU A 125 9.00 -34.02 7.27
N THR A 126 7.99 -33.48 7.97
CA THR A 126 7.36 -34.18 9.10
C THR A 126 6.67 -35.49 8.71
N GLU A 127 6.08 -35.55 7.50
CA GLU A 127 5.48 -36.77 6.97
C GLU A 127 6.53 -37.81 6.57
N ALA A 128 7.67 -37.36 6.01
CA ALA A 128 8.79 -38.24 5.68
C ALA A 128 9.42 -38.85 6.94
N ASP A 129 9.55 -38.07 8.02
CA ASP A 129 10.12 -38.52 9.30
C ASP A 129 9.15 -39.40 10.10
N GLY A 130 7.83 -39.19 9.96
CA GLY A 130 6.80 -40.00 10.62
C GLY A 130 6.45 -41.31 9.93
N GLY A 131 7.01 -41.58 8.74
CA GLY A 131 6.76 -42.75 7.92
C GLY A 131 7.80 -43.88 8.04
N ALA A 132 8.79 -43.76 8.92
CA ALA A 132 9.79 -44.79 9.15
C ALA A 132 9.23 -45.88 10.12
N PRO A 133 9.16 -47.16 9.70
CA PRO A 133 8.76 -48.28 10.56
C PRO A 133 9.79 -48.64 11.64
#